data_AF-A0A953M3V0-F1
#
_entry.id   AF-A0A953M3V0-F1
#
_cell.length_a   1.000
_cell.length_b   1.000
_cell.length_c   1.000
_cell.angle_alpha   90.00
_cell.angle_beta   90.00
_cell.angle_gamma   90.00
#
_symmetry.space_group_name_H-M   'P 1'
#
loop_
_entity.id
_entity.type
_entity.pdbx_description
1 polymer ?
#
loop_
_entity_poly.entity_id
_entity_poly.type
_entity_poly.pdbx_seq_one_letter_code
_entity_poly.pdbx_strand_id
1 'polypeptide(L)'
;MTFFEITAILLFMSLFKKKTYRSERFLEFTRRQSCLIRKTPSPDPHHLFTGGMGIKCCDLYSIPLDRLVHDELHTIGRGSFENRHGIDLTRELLIHMARYICLLEGNDPDEYDWGVKKQ
;
A
#
# COMPACT_ATOMS: atom_id res chain seq x y z
N MET A 1 -20.03 14.88 -34.78
CA MET A 1 -20.13 15.14 -33.33
C MET A 1 -19.55 16.51 -33.06
N THR A 2 -20.32 17.40 -32.46
CA THR A 2 -19.85 18.77 -32.20
C THR A 2 -18.89 18.79 -31.01
N PHE A 3 -18.03 19.81 -30.92
CA PHE A 3 -17.14 20.00 -29.76
C PHE A 3 -17.90 20.00 -28.41
N PHE A 4 -19.15 20.47 -28.44
CA PHE A 4 -20.05 20.48 -27.29
C PHE A 4 -20.48 19.06 -26.85
N GLU A 5 -20.72 18.16 -27.80
CA GLU A 5 -21.07 16.76 -27.50
C GLU A 5 -19.87 15.99 -26.94
N ILE A 6 -18.67 16.22 -27.46
CA ILE A 6 -17.45 15.57 -26.96
C ILE A 6 -17.14 16.03 -25.53
N THR A 7 -17.26 17.33 -25.26
CA THR A 7 -17.04 17.88 -23.91
C THR A 7 -18.10 17.39 -22.92
N ALA A 8 -19.37 17.29 -23.33
CA ALA A 8 -20.43 16.71 -22.51
C ALA A 8 -20.18 15.22 -22.20
N ILE A 9 -19.71 14.43 -23.17
CA ILE A 9 -19.37 13.02 -22.97
C ILE A 9 -18.18 12.88 -22.01
N LEU A 10 -17.11 13.67 -22.18
CA LEU A 10 -15.95 13.63 -21.29
C LEU A 10 -16.30 14.05 -19.86
N LEU A 11 -17.15 15.07 -19.70
CA LEU A 11 -17.65 15.51 -18.40
C LEU A 11 -18.51 14.42 -17.75
N PHE A 12 -19.40 13.78 -18.53
CA PHE A 12 -20.22 12.67 -18.06
C PHE A 12 -19.37 11.48 -17.61
N MET A 13 -18.36 11.08 -18.40
CA MET A 13 -17.41 10.01 -18.03
C MET A 13 -16.62 10.32 -16.76
N SER A 14 -16.29 11.59 -16.49
CA SER A 14 -15.61 12.03 -15.27
C SER A 14 -16.46 11.83 -14.00
N LEU A 15 -17.79 11.91 -14.10
CA LEU A 15 -18.71 11.74 -12.97
C LEU A 15 -18.81 10.29 -12.47
N PHE A 16 -18.43 9.30 -13.28
CA PHE A 16 -18.43 7.88 -12.92
C PHE A 16 -17.08 7.36 -12.42
N LYS A 17 -16.11 8.24 -12.13
CA LYS A 17 -14.85 7.83 -11.53
C LYS A 17 -15.10 7.23 -10.14
N LYS A 18 -14.77 5.94 -9.99
CA LYS A 18 -14.87 5.24 -8.69
C LYS A 18 -14.05 5.99 -7.64
N LYS A 19 -14.65 6.26 -6.48
CA LYS A 19 -13.92 6.83 -5.35
C LYS A 19 -12.88 5.83 -4.87
N THR A 20 -11.66 6.30 -4.66
CA THR A 20 -10.61 5.49 -4.02
C THR A 20 -10.81 5.53 -2.51
N TYR A 21 -10.74 4.36 -1.86
CA TYR A 21 -10.88 4.27 -0.41
C TYR A 21 -9.66 4.84 0.32
N ARG A 22 -9.91 5.62 1.38
CA ARG A 22 -8.89 6.31 2.18
C ARG A 22 -9.12 6.00 3.67
N SER A 23 -8.06 5.74 4.41
CA SER A 23 -8.15 5.37 5.83
C SER A 23 -6.92 5.86 6.59
N GLU A 24 -7.08 6.98 7.32
CA GLU A 24 -6.00 7.51 8.15
C GLU A 24 -5.65 6.54 9.28
N ARG A 25 -6.64 5.85 9.86
CA ARG A 25 -6.41 4.83 10.90
C ARG A 25 -5.52 3.68 10.39
N PHE A 26 -5.69 3.27 9.13
CA PHE A 26 -4.80 2.27 8.52
C PHE A 26 -3.40 2.84 8.29
N LEU A 27 -3.29 4.07 7.78
CA LEU A 27 -1.98 4.72 7.59
C LEU A 27 -1.24 4.90 8.92
N GLU A 28 -1.92 5.32 10.00
CA GLU A 28 -1.36 5.39 11.34
C GLU A 28 -0.89 4.03 11.85
N PHE A 29 -1.69 2.98 11.63
CA PHE A 29 -1.27 1.61 11.93
C PHE A 29 0.01 1.24 11.16
N THR A 30 0.07 1.52 9.86
CA THR A 30 1.26 1.30 9.02
C THR A 30 2.48 2.07 9.51
N ARG A 31 2.34 3.35 9.86
CA ARG A 31 3.44 4.20 10.36
C ARG A 31 4.03 3.73 11.69
N ARG A 32 3.25 3.01 12.50
CA ARG A 32 3.71 2.45 13.78
C ARG A 32 4.47 1.14 13.63
N GLN A 33 4.39 0.49 12.47
CA GLN A 33 5.10 -0.77 12.24
C GLN A 33 6.59 -0.53 11.98
N SER A 34 7.41 -1.55 12.21
CA SER A 34 8.78 -1.59 11.73
C SER A 34 8.83 -1.84 10.22
N CYS A 35 9.88 -1.34 9.56
CA CYS A 35 10.15 -1.62 8.16
C CYS A 35 10.20 -3.12 7.90
N LEU A 36 9.52 -3.54 6.83
CA LEU A 36 9.48 -4.92 6.38
C LEU A 36 10.88 -5.55 6.24
N ILE A 37 11.83 -4.80 5.67
CA ILE A 37 13.18 -5.28 5.33
C ILE A 37 14.16 -5.07 6.49
N ARG A 38 14.39 -3.82 6.88
CA ARG A 38 15.47 -3.47 7.84
C ARG A 38 15.05 -3.53 9.29
N LYS A 39 13.76 -3.73 9.58
CA LYS A 39 13.17 -3.73 10.93
C LYS A 39 13.37 -2.43 11.72
N THR A 40 13.81 -1.36 11.08
CA THR A 40 13.88 -0.01 11.66
C THR A 40 12.48 0.62 11.76
N PRO A 41 12.24 1.64 12.60
CA PRO A 41 10.98 2.37 12.57
C PRO A 41 10.65 2.87 11.15
N SER A 42 9.40 2.67 10.71
CA SER A 42 8.97 2.96 9.34
C SER A 42 7.88 4.05 9.33
N PRO A 43 8.27 5.33 9.29
CA PRO A 43 7.29 6.42 9.29
C PRO A 43 6.58 6.62 7.94
N ASP A 44 6.93 5.85 6.90
CA ASP A 44 6.56 6.15 5.52
C ASP A 44 5.79 4.99 4.85
N PRO A 45 4.44 5.03 4.82
CA PRO A 45 3.64 4.01 4.15
C PRO A 45 3.90 4.01 2.64
N HIS A 46 4.39 2.88 2.11
CA HIS A 46 4.61 2.70 0.67
C HIS A 46 3.41 2.00 0.03
N HIS A 47 2.72 2.64 -0.92
CA HIS A 47 1.64 2.01 -1.69
C HIS A 47 2.22 1.09 -2.78
N LEU A 48 1.92 -0.21 -2.73
CA LEU A 48 2.44 -1.19 -3.68
C LEU A 48 1.92 -1.05 -5.11
N PHE A 49 0.73 -0.48 -5.25
CA PHE A 49 0.17 -0.14 -6.53
C PHE A 49 0.33 1.35 -6.72
N THR A 50 0.69 1.77 -7.93
CA THR A 50 0.64 3.16 -8.34
C THR A 50 -0.72 3.43 -8.95
N GLY A 51 -1.38 4.51 -8.55
CA GLY A 51 -2.47 5.04 -9.34
C GLY A 51 -1.90 5.63 -10.63
N GLY A 52 -2.74 5.78 -11.67
CA GLY A 52 -2.35 6.61 -12.81
C GLY A 52 -1.99 8.03 -12.37
N MET A 53 -1.40 8.83 -13.27
CA MET A 53 -0.96 10.20 -12.96
C MET A 53 -2.10 11.01 -12.31
N GLY A 54 -1.86 11.52 -11.09
CA GLY A 54 -2.83 12.30 -10.31
C GLY A 54 -3.87 11.47 -9.53
N ILE A 55 -3.80 10.14 -9.56
CA ILE A 55 -4.69 9.26 -8.80
C ILE A 55 -3.92 8.72 -7.58
N LYS A 56 -4.39 9.05 -6.38
CA LYS A 56 -3.90 8.44 -5.15
C LYS A 56 -4.40 7.00 -5.06
N CYS A 57 -3.54 6.08 -4.64
CA CYS A 57 -3.93 4.69 -4.44
C CYS A 57 -4.75 4.48 -3.17
N CYS A 58 -5.39 3.30 -3.09
CA CYS A 58 -6.11 2.88 -1.89
C CYS A 58 -5.12 2.76 -0.72
N ASP A 59 -5.46 3.34 0.43
CA ASP A 59 -4.56 3.33 1.60
C ASP A 59 -4.31 1.92 2.13
N LEU A 60 -5.27 1.01 1.96
CA LEU A 60 -5.15 -0.39 2.35
C LEU A 60 -4.06 -1.15 1.57
N TYR A 61 -3.51 -0.57 0.50
CA TYR A 61 -2.41 -1.15 -0.28
C TYR A 61 -1.04 -0.64 0.15
N SER A 62 -0.94 -0.01 1.32
CA SER A 62 0.33 0.46 1.86
C SER A 62 1.00 -0.57 2.77
N ILE A 63 2.32 -0.66 2.66
CA ILE A 63 3.19 -1.47 3.53
C ILE A 63 4.20 -0.58 4.26
N PRO A 64 4.71 -0.99 5.44
CA PRO A 64 5.69 -0.21 6.16
C PRO A 64 7.09 -0.39 5.57
N LEU A 65 7.60 0.64 4.89
CA LEU A 65 9.00 0.75 4.50
C LEU A 65 9.61 2.02 5.10
N ASP A 66 10.83 1.91 5.61
CA ASP A 66 11.59 3.12 5.90
C ASP A 66 11.99 3.84 4.60
N ARG A 67 12.43 5.09 4.70
CA ARG A 67 12.73 5.93 3.54
C ARG A 67 13.77 5.31 2.59
N LEU A 68 14.84 4.72 3.11
CA LEU A 68 15.92 4.19 2.26
C LEU A 68 15.45 2.98 1.45
N VAL A 69 14.67 2.09 2.08
CA VAL A 69 14.11 0.91 1.43
C VAL A 69 12.98 1.29 0.48
N HIS A 70 12.20 2.31 0.83
CA HIS A 70 11.19 2.91 -0.03
C HIS A 70 11.84 3.44 -1.32
N ASP A 71 12.88 4.27 -1.19
CA ASP A 71 13.61 4.83 -2.33
C ASP A 71 14.29 3.73 -3.15
N GLU A 72 14.84 2.69 -2.50
CA GLU A 72 15.37 1.52 -3.17
C GLU A 72 14.31 0.84 -4.05
N LEU A 73 13.13 0.55 -3.50
CA LEU A 73 12.03 -0.10 -4.22
C LEU A 73 11.59 0.73 -5.44
N HIS A 74 11.50 2.06 -5.31
CA HIS A 74 11.24 2.95 -6.44
C HIS A 74 12.38 2.96 -7.48
N THR A 75 13.62 2.79 -7.04
CA THR A 75 14.79 2.84 -7.93
C THR A 75 14.98 1.56 -8.73
N ILE A 76 14.95 0.40 -8.07
CA ILE A 76 15.26 -0.89 -8.73
C ILE A 76 14.01 -1.59 -9.28
N GLY A 77 12.83 -1.10 -8.91
CA GLY A 77 11.54 -1.67 -9.28
C GLY A 77 11.21 -2.94 -8.51
N ARG A 78 9.90 -3.26 -8.50
CA ARG A 78 9.31 -4.33 -7.70
C ARG A 78 9.98 -5.70 -7.86
N GLY A 79 10.15 -6.17 -9.10
CA GLY A 79 10.67 -7.52 -9.34
C GLY A 79 12.12 -7.70 -8.87
N SER A 80 12.98 -6.71 -9.11
CA SER A 80 14.37 -6.72 -8.64
C SER A 80 14.43 -6.66 -7.11
N PHE A 81 13.53 -5.88 -6.50
CA PHE A 81 13.44 -5.74 -5.04
C PHE A 81 12.99 -7.04 -4.35
N GLU A 82 11.93 -7.67 -4.85
CA GLU A 82 11.42 -8.95 -4.36
C GLU A 82 12.49 -10.05 -4.46
N ASN A 83 13.20 -10.12 -5.59
CA ASN A 83 14.31 -11.06 -5.77
C ASN A 83 15.46 -10.79 -4.79
N ARG A 84 15.91 -9.53 -4.69
CA ARG A 84 17.03 -9.12 -3.82
C ARG A 84 16.80 -9.47 -2.35
N HIS A 85 15.59 -9.23 -1.86
CA HIS A 85 15.26 -9.41 -0.43
C HIS A 85 14.61 -10.76 -0.13
N GLY A 86 14.34 -11.59 -1.15
CA GLY A 86 13.74 -12.91 -1.01
C GLY A 86 12.32 -12.86 -0.44
N ILE A 87 11.52 -11.90 -0.87
CA ILE A 87 10.15 -11.65 -0.37
C ILE A 87 9.13 -11.57 -1.50
N ASP A 88 7.85 -11.72 -1.15
CA ASP A 88 6.71 -11.41 -2.02
C ASP A 88 5.94 -10.24 -1.42
N LEU A 89 5.96 -9.08 -2.07
CA LEU A 89 5.32 -7.88 -1.53
C LEU A 89 3.79 -8.00 -1.47
N THR A 90 3.17 -8.78 -2.36
CA THR A 90 1.73 -9.03 -2.30
C THR A 90 1.41 -9.82 -1.04
N ARG A 91 2.20 -10.86 -0.75
CA ARG A 91 2.04 -11.66 0.47
C ARG A 91 2.21 -10.80 1.72
N GLU A 92 3.26 -9.99 1.77
CA GLU A 92 3.53 -9.11 2.91
C GLU A 92 2.44 -8.05 3.10
N LEU A 93 1.85 -7.55 2.01
CA LEU A 93 0.67 -6.69 2.08
C LEU A 93 -0.54 -7.40 2.68
N LEU A 94 -0.84 -8.64 2.25
CA LEU A 94 -1.96 -9.40 2.77
C LEU A 94 -1.82 -9.66 4.28
N ILE A 95 -0.60 -9.98 4.72
CA ILE A 95 -0.29 -10.17 6.15
C ILE A 95 -0.45 -8.86 6.91
N HIS A 96 0.04 -7.74 6.38
CA HIS A 96 -0.12 -6.42 6.99
C HIS A 96 -1.60 -6.03 7.13
N MET A 97 -2.42 -6.30 6.12
CA MET A 97 -3.87 -6.12 6.18
C MET A 97 -4.53 -7.04 7.22
N ALA A 98 -4.13 -8.31 7.28
CA ALA A 98 -4.67 -9.27 8.23
C ALA A 98 -4.35 -8.87 9.69
N ARG A 99 -3.12 -8.39 9.95
CA ARG A 99 -2.73 -7.81 11.25
C ARG A 99 -3.61 -6.62 11.62
N TYR A 100 -3.92 -5.75 10.66
CA TYR A 100 -4.85 -4.64 10.92
C TYR A 100 -6.26 -5.11 11.24
N ILE A 101 -6.78 -6.12 10.54
CA ILE A 101 -8.11 -6.70 10.82
C ILE A 101 -8.13 -7.32 12.23
N CYS A 102 -7.11 -8.09 12.59
CA CYS A 102 -6.94 -8.66 13.93
C CYS A 102 -7.00 -7.57 15.02
N LEU A 103 -6.29 -6.46 14.80
CA LEU A 103 -6.35 -5.29 15.69
C LEU A 103 -7.75 -4.67 15.77
N LEU A 104 -8.49 -4.61 14.66
CA LEU A 104 -9.87 -4.11 14.65
C LEU A 104 -10.84 -5.02 15.40
N GLU A 105 -10.57 -6.33 15.44
CA GLU A 105 -11.32 -7.31 16.23
C GLU A 105 -11.00 -7.25 17.73
N GLY A 106 -10.05 -6.41 18.14
CA GLY A 106 -9.66 -6.21 19.54
C GLY A 106 -8.56 -7.15 20.02
N ASN A 107 -7.93 -7.89 19.11
CA ASN A 107 -6.83 -8.80 19.42
C ASN A 107 -5.47 -8.11 19.24
N ASP A 108 -4.42 -8.66 19.87
CA ASP A 108 -3.04 -8.23 19.61
C ASP A 108 -2.49 -8.96 18.36
N PRO A 109 -2.21 -8.26 17.25
CA PRO A 109 -1.70 -8.90 16.04
C PRO A 109 -0.31 -9.52 16.21
N ASP A 110 0.46 -9.17 17.24
CA ASP A 110 1.81 -9.70 17.47
C ASP A 110 1.81 -11.02 18.26
N GLU A 111 0.64 -11.45 18.78
CA GLU A 111 0.47 -12.76 19.44
C GLU A 111 0.37 -13.94 18.46
N TYR A 112 0.07 -13.67 17.18
CA TYR A 112 -0.20 -14.69 16.17
C TYR A 112 0.96 -14.90 15.20
N ASP A 113 1.18 -16.16 14.79
CA ASP A 113 2.06 -16.49 13.68
C ASP A 113 1.33 -16.33 12.34
N TRP A 114 1.62 -15.25 11.63
CA TRP A 114 1.08 -14.96 10.29
C TRP A 114 1.81 -15.72 9.17
N GLY A 115 2.66 -16.69 9.53
CA GLY A 115 3.48 -17.46 8.61
C GLY A 115 4.62 -16.64 7.99
N VAL A 116 4.92 -15.45 8.50
CA VAL A 116 6.14 -14.72 8.12
C VAL A 116 7.29 -15.51 8.72
N LYS A 117 8.08 -16.20 7.89
CA LYS A 117 9.34 -16.77 8.39
C LYS A 117 10.17 -15.59 8.90
N LYS A 118 10.43 -15.56 10.22
CA LYS A 118 11.47 -14.69 10.76
C LYS A 118 12.76 -15.07 10.01
N GLN A 119 13.28 -14.13 9.21
CA GLN A 119 14.65 -14.23 8.72
C GLN A 119 15.60 -14.09 9.90
#